data_AF-V4KUJ6-F1
#
_entry.id   AF-V4KUJ6-F1
#
_cell.length_a   1.000
_cell.length_b   1.000
_cell.length_c   1.000
_cell.angle_alpha   90.00
_cell.angle_beta   90.00
_cell.angle_gamma   90.00
#
_symmetry.space_group_name_H-M   'P 1'
#
loop_
_entity.id
_entity.type
_entity.pdbx_description
1 polymer ?
#
loop_
_entity_poly.entity_id
_entity_poly.type
_entity_poly.pdbx_seq_one_letter_code
_entity_poly.pdbx_strand_id
1 'polypeptide(L)'
;MGLFSNKISIDNLKPGDHIYSWRNAYIYSHHGIYIGDGKVIHFTRGGGLETGTGTFLDKFIVSSIPNHGGDNPCPNCGKQSDLGGVISSCLDCFIAGGDLFLFDYGVSPAIFMSKLRGGTCTTATSDPPDQVISRAKSLLSRNGFGDYHVFENNCEDFAMYCKTSLVVGKSYVLGRSGQANSVSAAACVARMLSPWASNAIRLFSDIGMRNDAVKVPVEKFLAKES
;
A
#
# COMPACT_ATOMS: atom_id res chain seq x y z
N MET A 1 -3.18 -21.09 5.11
CA MET A 1 -2.63 -20.30 3.99
C MET A 1 -1.35 -20.97 3.52
N GLY A 2 -1.13 -21.06 2.20
CA GLY A 2 -0.07 -21.90 1.62
C GLY A 2 1.33 -21.33 1.86
N LEU A 3 2.27 -22.20 2.23
CA LEU A 3 3.66 -21.87 2.53
C LEU A 3 4.41 -21.18 1.36
N PHE A 4 3.87 -21.25 0.14
CA PHE A 4 4.58 -20.87 -1.10
C PHE A 4 3.95 -19.70 -1.86
N SER A 5 2.69 -19.33 -1.61
CA SER A 5 2.04 -18.22 -2.30
C SER A 5 0.90 -17.63 -1.50
N ASN A 6 0.82 -16.31 -1.53
CA ASN A 6 -0.25 -15.51 -0.96
C ASN A 6 -1.46 -15.38 -1.91
N LYS A 7 -1.41 -16.04 -3.09
CA LYS A 7 -2.48 -15.98 -4.09
C LYS A 7 -3.77 -16.56 -3.54
N ILE A 8 -4.89 -15.89 -3.78
CA ILE A 8 -6.22 -16.31 -3.32
C ILE A 8 -7.25 -16.27 -4.46
N SER A 9 -8.31 -17.09 -4.35
CA SER A 9 -9.51 -16.94 -5.18
C SER A 9 -10.40 -15.82 -4.62
N ILE A 10 -11.15 -15.17 -5.51
CA ILE A 10 -12.16 -14.16 -5.16
C ILE A 10 -13.21 -14.73 -4.18
N ASP A 11 -13.56 -16.02 -4.31
CA ASP A 11 -14.55 -16.68 -3.43
C ASP A 11 -14.11 -16.76 -1.96
N ASN A 12 -12.81 -16.64 -1.70
CA ASN A 12 -12.25 -16.68 -0.35
C ASN A 12 -12.07 -15.27 0.26
N LEU A 13 -12.38 -14.22 -0.49
CA LEU A 13 -12.15 -12.84 -0.10
C LEU A 13 -13.19 -12.37 0.92
N LYS A 14 -12.73 -11.73 1.99
CA LYS A 14 -13.57 -11.27 3.10
C LYS A 14 -13.43 -9.76 3.31
N PRO A 15 -14.53 -9.05 3.63
CA PRO A 15 -14.44 -7.64 4.00
C PRO A 15 -13.40 -7.42 5.12
N GLY A 16 -12.55 -6.43 4.95
CA GLY A 16 -11.41 -6.12 5.83
C GLY A 16 -10.10 -6.80 5.44
N ASP A 17 -10.08 -7.60 4.38
CA ASP A 17 -8.85 -8.17 3.83
C ASP A 17 -7.98 -7.07 3.20
N HIS A 18 -6.68 -7.10 3.52
CA HIS A 18 -5.67 -6.35 2.80
C HIS A 18 -5.20 -7.21 1.63
N ILE A 19 -5.57 -6.77 0.43
CA ILE A 19 -5.22 -7.43 -0.81
C ILE A 19 -4.17 -6.63 -1.56
N TYR A 20 -3.41 -7.34 -2.38
CA TYR A 20 -2.50 -6.71 -3.31
C TYR A 20 -2.46 -7.45 -4.63
N SER A 21 -2.01 -6.76 -5.67
CA SER A 21 -1.82 -7.33 -6.99
C SER A 21 -0.51 -6.82 -7.60
N TRP A 22 0.28 -7.72 -8.15
CA TRP A 22 1.55 -7.37 -8.78
C TRP A 22 1.32 -6.63 -10.10
N ARG A 23 2.23 -5.70 -10.41
CA ARG A 23 2.25 -4.86 -11.60
C ARG A 23 3.61 -4.90 -12.26
N ASN A 24 3.62 -4.54 -13.54
CA ASN A 24 4.83 -4.32 -14.35
C ASN A 24 5.87 -5.42 -14.16
N ALA A 25 5.49 -6.67 -14.43
CA ALA A 25 6.36 -7.85 -14.26
C ALA A 25 6.93 -8.03 -12.83
N TYR A 26 6.07 -7.89 -11.81
CA TYR A 26 6.39 -8.13 -10.40
C TYR A 26 7.36 -7.13 -9.74
N ILE A 27 7.54 -5.94 -10.33
CA ILE A 27 8.40 -4.90 -9.75
C ILE A 27 7.68 -4.01 -8.74
N TYR A 28 6.34 -4.01 -8.76
CA TYR A 28 5.49 -3.20 -7.90
C TYR A 28 4.27 -4.01 -7.50
N SER A 29 3.85 -3.93 -6.24
CA SER A 29 2.57 -4.45 -5.76
C SER A 29 1.67 -3.27 -5.46
N HIS A 30 0.45 -3.29 -5.99
CA HIS A 30 -0.56 -2.31 -5.63
C HIS A 30 -1.45 -2.87 -4.53
N HIS A 31 -1.66 -2.11 -3.46
CA HIS A 31 -2.29 -2.54 -2.21
C HIS A 31 -3.62 -1.85 -1.97
N GLY A 32 -4.56 -2.54 -1.35
CA GLY A 32 -5.88 -2.01 -1.02
C GLY A 32 -6.61 -2.83 0.04
N ILE A 33 -7.69 -2.26 0.57
CA ILE A 33 -8.58 -2.89 1.55
C ILE A 33 -9.87 -3.27 0.84
N TYR A 34 -10.18 -4.56 0.80
CA TYR A 34 -11.47 -5.03 0.31
C TYR A 34 -12.56 -4.73 1.34
N ILE A 35 -13.65 -4.07 0.90
CA ILE A 35 -14.73 -3.63 1.81
C ILE A 35 -16.05 -4.41 1.62
N GLY A 36 -16.05 -5.44 0.77
CA GLY A 36 -17.26 -6.16 0.37
C GLY A 36 -17.80 -5.71 -0.99
N ASP A 37 -18.77 -6.47 -1.51
CA ASP A 37 -19.51 -6.17 -2.75
C ASP A 37 -18.63 -5.86 -3.96
N GLY A 38 -17.49 -6.54 -4.09
CA GLY A 38 -16.57 -6.31 -5.20
C GLY A 38 -15.87 -4.95 -5.17
N LYS A 39 -15.83 -4.24 -4.02
CA LYS A 39 -15.22 -2.91 -3.88
C LYS A 39 -13.94 -2.93 -3.06
N VAL A 40 -12.99 -2.10 -3.48
CA VAL A 40 -11.68 -1.96 -2.85
C VAL A 40 -11.40 -0.48 -2.61
N ILE A 41 -11.03 -0.13 -1.38
CA ILE A 41 -10.50 1.20 -1.05
C ILE A 41 -8.98 1.12 -1.12
N HIS A 42 -8.36 2.04 -1.86
CA HIS A 42 -6.93 2.04 -2.07
C HIS A 42 -6.40 3.45 -2.27
N PHE A 43 -5.12 3.64 -2.00
CA PHE A 43 -4.45 4.93 -2.10
C PHE A 43 -3.67 5.00 -3.40
N THR A 44 -3.93 6.04 -4.20
CA THR A 44 -3.40 6.18 -5.56
C THR A 44 -2.73 7.54 -5.76
N ARG A 45 -1.79 7.55 -6.70
CA ARG A 45 -1.26 8.79 -7.27
C ARG A 45 -2.25 9.31 -8.32
N GLY A 46 -2.66 10.57 -8.22
CA GLY A 46 -3.51 11.21 -9.24
C GLY A 46 -2.79 11.33 -10.58
N GLY A 47 -3.54 11.29 -11.68
CA GLY A 47 -3.01 11.49 -13.03
C GLY A 47 -2.36 12.87 -13.18
N GLY A 48 -1.18 12.94 -13.81
CA GLY A 48 -0.52 14.20 -14.16
C GLY A 48 0.54 14.72 -13.16
N LEU A 49 0.77 14.05 -12.03
CA LEU A 49 1.86 14.44 -11.13
C LEU A 49 3.17 13.77 -11.57
N GLU A 50 4.04 14.49 -12.27
CA GLU A 50 5.44 14.08 -12.46
C GLU A 50 6.12 13.98 -11.09
N THR A 51 6.92 12.95 -10.87
CA THR A 51 7.56 12.70 -9.57
C THR A 51 8.60 13.75 -9.21
N GLY A 52 8.86 14.74 -10.07
CA GLY A 52 9.91 15.75 -9.88
C GLY A 52 11.32 15.15 -9.73
N THR A 53 11.47 13.83 -9.80
CA THR A 53 12.73 13.12 -9.56
C THR A 53 13.53 12.91 -10.83
N GLY A 54 12.93 13.05 -12.02
CA GLY A 54 13.61 12.88 -13.30
C GLY A 54 14.20 11.49 -13.52
N THR A 55 13.71 10.47 -12.79
CA THR A 55 14.25 9.11 -12.87
C THR A 55 13.45 8.25 -13.84
N PHE A 56 14.09 7.24 -14.44
CA PHE A 56 13.44 6.29 -15.34
C PHE A 56 12.23 5.57 -14.71
N LEU A 57 12.12 5.52 -13.37
CA LEU A 57 11.00 4.94 -12.63
C LEU A 57 9.70 5.76 -12.73
N ASP A 58 9.80 7.05 -13.07
CA ASP A 58 8.66 7.96 -13.20
C ASP A 58 7.72 7.55 -14.34
N LYS A 59 8.25 6.83 -15.35
CA LYS A 59 7.48 6.22 -16.44
C LYS A 59 6.95 4.81 -16.14
N PHE A 60 7.44 4.15 -15.10
CA PHE A 60 7.01 2.79 -14.73
C PHE A 60 5.97 2.78 -13.62
N ILE A 61 5.81 3.87 -12.88
CA ILE A 61 4.79 4.03 -11.84
C ILE A 61 3.60 4.79 -12.46
N VAL A 62 3.15 4.28 -13.60
CA VAL A 62 1.94 4.73 -14.29
C VAL A 62 0.74 4.37 -13.41
N SER A 63 -0.23 5.29 -13.30
CA SER A 63 -1.43 5.25 -12.46
C SER A 63 -1.81 3.85 -11.97
N SER A 64 -1.95 3.69 -10.66
CA SER A 64 -2.45 2.46 -10.05
C SER A 64 -3.87 2.06 -10.48
N ILE A 65 -4.54 2.93 -11.25
CA ILE A 65 -5.85 2.76 -11.84
C ILE A 65 -5.64 2.31 -13.31
N PRO A 66 -6.29 1.22 -13.75
CA PRO A 66 -6.29 0.87 -15.16
C PRO A 66 -6.91 2.01 -15.98
N ASN A 67 -6.17 2.44 -16.99
CA ASN A 67 -6.64 3.42 -17.94
C ASN A 67 -7.70 2.73 -18.83
N HIS A 68 -8.98 2.83 -18.47
CA HIS A 68 -10.11 2.40 -19.29
C HIS A 68 -10.30 3.38 -20.47
N GLY A 69 -9.23 3.54 -21.25
CA GLY A 69 -8.91 4.66 -22.11
C GLY A 69 -10.13 5.42 -22.59
N GLY A 70 -10.28 6.68 -22.12
CA GLY A 70 -11.08 7.80 -22.64
C GLY A 70 -12.55 7.57 -22.98
N ASP A 71 -12.84 6.53 -23.74
CA ASP A 71 -14.07 6.29 -24.48
C ASP A 71 -14.96 5.21 -23.83
N ASN A 72 -14.46 4.39 -22.90
CA ASN A 72 -15.24 3.32 -22.24
C ASN A 72 -14.94 3.20 -20.73
N PRO A 73 -15.41 4.13 -19.88
CA PRO A 73 -15.21 4.05 -18.44
C PRO A 73 -15.84 2.77 -17.86
N CYS A 74 -15.21 2.19 -16.84
CA CYS A 74 -15.77 1.05 -16.13
C CYS A 74 -17.16 1.43 -15.57
N PRO A 75 -18.23 0.66 -15.84
CA PRO A 75 -19.59 1.01 -15.41
C PRO A 75 -19.72 1.06 -13.88
N ASN A 76 -18.88 0.32 -13.15
CA ASN A 76 -18.87 0.29 -11.69
C ASN A 76 -18.05 1.42 -11.05
N CYS A 77 -17.08 1.98 -11.78
CA CYS A 77 -16.13 2.97 -11.25
C CYS A 77 -16.34 4.38 -11.81
N GLY A 78 -16.88 4.52 -13.02
CA GLY A 78 -16.94 5.80 -13.72
C GLY A 78 -15.55 6.36 -14.05
N LYS A 79 -15.45 7.69 -14.19
CA LYS A 79 -14.19 8.42 -14.46
C LYS A 79 -13.43 8.72 -13.17
N GLN A 80 -12.87 7.69 -12.53
CA GLN A 80 -12.02 7.86 -11.34
C GLN A 80 -10.53 8.05 -11.66
N SER A 81 -10.14 8.00 -12.93
CA SER A 81 -8.75 8.02 -13.40
C SER A 81 -7.94 9.26 -12.99
N ASP A 82 -8.62 10.35 -12.63
CA ASP A 82 -7.99 11.64 -12.36
C ASP A 82 -7.90 11.95 -10.85
N LEU A 83 -8.49 11.10 -10.01
CA LEU A 83 -8.53 11.30 -8.56
C LEU A 83 -7.24 10.76 -7.92
N GLY A 84 -6.44 11.65 -7.35
CA GLY A 84 -5.35 11.32 -6.44
C GLY A 84 -5.82 11.25 -5.00
N GLY A 85 -5.18 10.40 -4.21
CA GLY A 85 -5.50 10.22 -2.80
C GLY A 85 -6.19 8.88 -2.54
N VAL A 86 -7.11 8.85 -1.58
CA VAL A 86 -7.83 7.62 -1.21
C VAL A 86 -9.08 7.50 -2.06
N ILE A 87 -9.17 6.44 -2.86
CA ILE A 87 -10.27 6.20 -3.80
C ILE A 87 -10.91 4.83 -3.57
N SER A 88 -12.07 4.60 -4.20
CA SER A 88 -12.78 3.32 -4.16
C SER A 88 -13.11 2.84 -5.58
N SER A 89 -12.54 1.70 -5.98
CA SER A 89 -12.77 1.08 -7.28
C SER A 89 -13.41 -0.32 -7.14
N CYS A 90 -13.83 -0.90 -8.26
CA CYS A 90 -14.21 -2.31 -8.30
C CYS A 90 -12.97 -3.21 -8.28
N LEU A 91 -13.16 -4.46 -7.87
CA LEU A 91 -12.09 -5.45 -7.73
C LEU A 91 -11.36 -5.68 -9.05
N ASP A 92 -12.06 -5.73 -10.18
CA ASP A 92 -11.44 -5.93 -11.50
C ASP A 92 -10.51 -4.76 -11.88
N CYS A 93 -10.95 -3.52 -11.63
CA CYS A 93 -10.11 -2.34 -11.82
C CYS A 93 -8.91 -2.38 -10.87
N PHE A 94 -9.13 -2.76 -9.62
CA PHE A 94 -8.05 -2.91 -8.65
C PHE A 94 -7.05 -4.01 -9.04
N ILE A 95 -7.47 -5.09 -9.70
CA ILE A 95 -6.59 -6.18 -10.13
C ILE A 95 -5.88 -5.84 -11.45
N ALA A 96 -6.52 -5.07 -12.33
CA ALA A 96 -6.00 -4.64 -13.63
C ALA A 96 -5.44 -5.80 -14.48
N GLY A 97 -6.15 -6.93 -14.50
CA GLY A 97 -5.75 -8.14 -15.23
C GLY A 97 -4.61 -8.95 -14.59
N GLY A 98 -4.11 -8.55 -13.42
CA GLY A 98 -3.14 -9.30 -12.65
C GLY A 98 -3.75 -10.43 -11.82
N ASP A 99 -2.95 -10.96 -10.89
CA ASP A 99 -3.38 -11.96 -9.91
C ASP A 99 -3.74 -11.28 -8.58
N LEU A 100 -4.67 -11.89 -7.83
CA LEU A 100 -5.10 -11.44 -6.50
C LEU A 100 -4.32 -12.15 -5.38
N PHE A 101 -3.76 -11.39 -4.45
CA PHE A 101 -3.02 -11.91 -3.31
C PHE A 101 -3.51 -11.30 -2.00
N LEU A 102 -3.40 -12.06 -0.92
CA LEU A 102 -3.72 -11.63 0.44
C LEU A 102 -2.46 -11.31 1.23
N PHE A 103 -2.43 -10.18 1.92
CA PHE A 103 -1.31 -9.81 2.78
C PHE A 103 -1.38 -10.52 4.14
N ASP A 104 -0.28 -11.16 4.56
CA ASP A 104 -0.25 -11.92 5.83
C ASP A 104 0.09 -11.02 7.04
N TYR A 105 -0.69 -11.13 8.12
CA TYR A 105 -0.44 -10.43 9.39
C TYR A 105 -0.05 -11.41 10.49
N GLY A 106 0.70 -10.94 11.49
CA GLY A 106 1.09 -11.72 12.66
C GLY A 106 1.98 -12.92 12.33
N VAL A 107 2.75 -12.84 11.23
CA VAL A 107 3.65 -13.95 10.85
C VAL A 107 4.83 -14.02 11.82
N SER A 108 5.35 -15.23 12.05
CA SER A 108 6.56 -15.38 12.83
C SER A 108 7.78 -14.77 12.09
N PRO A 109 8.83 -14.32 12.80
CA PRO A 109 10.06 -13.84 12.16
C PRO A 109 10.67 -14.86 11.19
N ALA A 110 10.54 -16.15 11.47
CA ALA A 110 11.00 -17.22 10.57
C ALA A 110 10.22 -17.25 9.25
N ILE A 111 8.89 -17.11 9.30
CA ILE A 111 8.06 -17.00 8.08
C ILE A 111 8.40 -15.72 7.33
N PHE A 112 8.56 -14.59 8.02
CA PHE A 112 8.96 -13.33 7.39
C PHE A 112 10.30 -13.47 6.65
N MET A 113 11.32 -14.06 7.29
CA MET A 113 12.64 -14.31 6.72
C MET A 113 12.61 -15.26 5.51
N SER A 114 11.61 -16.13 5.39
CA SER A 114 11.44 -17.03 4.25
C SER A 114 10.87 -16.33 3.00
N LYS A 115 10.25 -15.15 3.14
CA LYS A 115 9.64 -14.44 2.00
C LYS A 115 10.73 -13.78 1.14
N LEU A 116 10.73 -14.12 -0.15
CA LEU A 116 11.69 -13.59 -1.12
C LEU A 116 11.52 -12.08 -1.39
N ARG A 117 10.32 -11.53 -1.17
CA ARG A 117 9.97 -10.14 -1.52
C ARG A 117 9.28 -9.40 -0.36
N GLY A 118 9.48 -8.09 -0.32
CA GLY A 118 8.74 -7.11 0.50
C GLY A 118 7.26 -7.02 0.10
N GLY A 119 6.46 -6.33 0.93
CA GLY A 119 5.06 -6.05 0.59
C GLY A 119 4.14 -7.27 0.57
N THR A 120 4.43 -8.33 1.32
CA THR A 120 3.59 -9.55 1.32
C THR A 120 3.14 -9.99 2.71
N CYS A 121 3.88 -9.63 3.75
CA CYS A 121 3.55 -9.97 5.12
C CYS A 121 4.18 -8.99 6.12
N THR A 122 3.68 -9.02 7.35
CA THR A 122 4.23 -8.30 8.51
C THR A 122 4.13 -9.13 9.78
N THR A 123 5.04 -8.90 10.73
CA THR A 123 4.94 -9.49 12.08
C THR A 123 3.89 -8.79 12.95
N ALA A 124 3.45 -7.59 12.55
CA ALA A 124 2.37 -6.87 13.24
C ALA A 124 1.03 -7.62 13.14
N THR A 125 0.23 -7.54 14.20
CA THR A 125 -1.12 -8.10 14.22
C THR A 125 -2.12 -7.12 13.58
N SER A 126 -3.15 -7.66 12.93
CA SER A 126 -4.26 -6.87 12.39
C SER A 126 -5.28 -6.55 13.49
N ASP A 127 -5.83 -5.35 13.44
CA ASP A 127 -7.07 -4.99 14.12
C ASP A 127 -8.26 -5.78 13.51
N PRO A 128 -9.40 -5.87 14.22
CA PRO A 128 -10.62 -6.52 13.74
C PRO A 128 -11.18 -5.94 12.43
N PRO A 129 -11.79 -6.75 11.54
CA PRO A 129 -12.24 -6.31 10.22
C PRO A 129 -13.18 -5.09 10.20
N ASP A 130 -14.07 -4.98 11.18
CA ASP A 130 -14.98 -3.84 11.34
C ASP A 130 -14.22 -2.52 11.56
N GLN A 131 -13.18 -2.53 12.39
CA GLN A 131 -12.33 -1.36 12.62
C GLN A 131 -11.52 -1.00 11.37
N VAL A 132 -11.00 -2.01 10.67
CA VAL A 132 -10.25 -1.84 9.42
C VAL A 132 -11.12 -1.17 8.36
N ILE A 133 -12.33 -1.69 8.15
CA ILE A 133 -13.28 -1.16 7.17
C ILE A 133 -13.71 0.26 7.57
N SER A 134 -14.00 0.49 8.85
CA SER A 134 -14.36 1.82 9.35
C SER A 134 -13.25 2.84 9.04
N ARG A 135 -11.99 2.48 9.33
CA ARG A 135 -10.83 3.34 9.08
C ARG A 135 -10.66 3.66 7.60
N ALA A 136 -10.72 2.64 6.74
CA ALA A 136 -10.61 2.83 5.29
C ALA A 136 -11.73 3.73 4.74
N LYS A 137 -12.98 3.53 5.20
CA LYS A 137 -14.12 4.38 4.81
C LYS A 137 -13.99 5.82 5.31
N SER A 138 -13.50 6.03 6.53
CA SER A 138 -13.27 7.38 7.06
C SER A 138 -12.23 8.14 6.24
N LEU A 139 -11.14 7.48 5.85
CA LEU A 139 -10.09 8.07 5.01
C LEU A 139 -10.62 8.37 3.60
N LEU A 140 -11.37 7.45 2.99
CA LEU A 140 -12.03 7.68 1.69
C LEU A 140 -12.96 8.90 1.72
N SER A 141 -13.79 9.02 2.76
CA SER A 141 -14.84 10.06 2.83
C SER A 141 -14.30 11.48 2.93
N ARG A 142 -13.05 11.65 3.35
CA ARG A 142 -12.42 12.96 3.55
C ARG A 142 -11.21 13.17 2.64
N ASN A 143 -10.99 12.26 1.70
CA ASN A 143 -9.73 12.13 0.96
C ASN A 143 -8.51 12.28 1.89
N GLY A 144 -8.62 11.71 3.09
CA GLY A 144 -7.57 11.79 4.11
C GLY A 144 -6.38 10.93 3.71
N PHE A 145 -5.34 10.92 4.54
CA PHE A 145 -4.07 10.19 4.32
C PHE A 145 -2.97 10.96 3.58
N GLY A 146 -3.21 12.23 3.23
CA GLY A 146 -2.18 13.16 2.73
C GLY A 146 -1.73 12.86 1.29
N ASP A 147 -0.55 13.35 0.93
CA ASP A 147 -0.03 13.24 -0.44
C ASP A 147 0.64 11.89 -0.70
N TYR A 148 0.43 11.36 -1.91
CA TYR A 148 1.00 10.07 -2.32
C TYR A 148 2.49 10.22 -2.67
N HIS A 149 3.34 9.54 -1.92
CA HIS A 149 4.78 9.41 -2.14
C HIS A 149 5.16 7.95 -2.34
N VAL A 150 5.62 7.59 -3.55
CA VAL A 150 5.95 6.20 -3.95
C VAL A 150 6.82 5.45 -2.94
N PHE A 151 7.83 6.11 -2.39
CA PHE A 151 8.84 5.50 -1.51
C PHE A 151 8.56 5.71 -0.01
N GLU A 152 7.55 6.49 0.32
CA GLU A 152 7.14 6.78 1.68
C GLU A 152 5.63 6.49 1.73
N ASN A 153 4.80 7.52 1.89
CA ASN A 153 3.36 7.43 1.97
C ASN A 153 2.71 6.88 0.68
N ASN A 154 2.63 5.55 0.54
CA ASN A 154 2.13 4.86 -0.64
C ASN A 154 0.94 3.94 -0.31
N CYS A 155 0.50 3.13 -1.27
CA CYS A 155 -0.61 2.19 -1.08
C CYS A 155 -0.37 1.12 -0.01
N GLU A 156 0.87 0.67 0.18
CA GLU A 156 1.23 -0.30 1.22
C GLU A 156 1.09 0.35 2.60
N ASP A 157 1.61 1.56 2.79
CA ASP A 157 1.47 2.32 4.03
C ASP A 157 0.00 2.58 4.39
N PHE A 158 -0.82 2.94 3.39
CA PHE A 158 -2.25 3.10 3.56
C PHE A 158 -2.92 1.83 4.08
N ALA A 159 -2.68 0.70 3.41
CA ALA A 159 -3.31 -0.55 3.79
C ALA A 159 -2.78 -1.06 5.14
N MET A 160 -1.50 -0.88 5.42
CA MET A 160 -0.87 -1.19 6.71
C MET A 160 -1.46 -0.36 7.85
N TYR A 161 -1.65 0.95 7.65
CA TYR A 161 -2.32 1.82 8.62
C TYR A 161 -3.77 1.39 8.83
N CYS A 162 -4.50 1.11 7.74
CA CYS A 162 -5.87 0.59 7.80
C CYS A 162 -5.97 -0.69 8.65
N LYS A 163 -4.98 -1.57 8.56
CA LYS A 163 -4.98 -2.85 9.27
C LYS A 163 -4.47 -2.79 10.71
N THR A 164 -3.58 -1.86 11.05
CA THR A 164 -2.84 -1.93 12.33
C THR A 164 -3.00 -0.70 13.21
N SER A 165 -3.48 0.42 12.66
CA SER A 165 -3.44 1.78 13.24
C SER A 165 -2.03 2.32 13.50
N LEU A 166 -0.99 1.61 13.08
CA LEU A 166 0.39 1.98 13.33
C LEU A 166 0.91 2.94 12.26
N VAL A 167 1.71 3.90 12.71
CA VAL A 167 2.58 4.71 11.86
C VAL A 167 3.99 4.74 12.42
N VAL A 168 4.97 4.92 11.54
CA VAL A 168 6.37 5.09 11.93
C VAL A 168 6.64 6.55 12.27
N GLY A 169 7.15 6.82 13.47
CA GLY A 169 7.20 8.15 14.10
C GLY A 169 7.92 9.28 13.33
N LYS A 170 8.69 8.99 12.27
CA LYS A 170 9.31 10.02 11.42
C LYS A 170 8.43 10.50 10.26
N SER A 171 7.48 9.68 9.81
CA SER A 171 6.65 10.02 8.64
C SER A 171 5.44 10.90 8.97
N TYR A 172 5.04 11.00 10.25
CA TYR A 172 3.84 11.75 10.68
C TYR A 172 4.12 13.17 11.19
N VAL A 173 5.39 13.59 11.35
CA VAL A 173 5.72 14.98 11.67
C VAL A 173 5.60 15.81 10.39
N LEU A 174 4.36 16.16 10.06
CA LEU A 174 4.06 17.11 9.01
C LEU A 174 4.68 18.47 9.38
N GLY A 175 5.69 18.89 8.61
CA GLY A 175 6.30 20.21 8.72
C GLY A 175 7.72 20.19 9.25
N ARG A 176 8.67 19.75 8.42
CA ARG A 176 9.99 20.40 8.36
C ARG A 176 10.50 20.40 6.93
N SER A 177 10.45 21.57 6.32
CA SER A 177 11.30 21.95 5.20
C SER A 177 12.76 21.62 5.55
N GLY A 178 13.39 20.73 4.80
CA GLY A 178 14.80 20.43 4.99
C GLY A 178 15.23 19.15 4.28
N GLN A 179 15.57 19.30 2.99
CA GLN A 179 16.62 18.53 2.30
C GLN A 179 16.80 17.07 2.74
N ALA A 180 16.15 16.14 2.05
CA ALA A 180 16.67 14.78 1.91
C ALA A 180 16.50 14.35 0.45
N ASN A 181 17.53 14.64 -0.33
CA ASN A 181 17.68 14.26 -1.71
C ASN A 181 17.76 12.73 -1.87
N SER A 182 17.31 12.32 -3.06
CA SER A 182 17.69 11.13 -3.81
C SER A 182 17.42 9.76 -3.19
N VAL A 183 16.80 8.91 -4.02
CA VAL A 183 16.82 7.44 -3.94
C VAL A 183 18.19 7.03 -3.40
N SER A 184 18.24 6.62 -2.14
CA SER A 184 19.50 6.36 -1.48
C SER A 184 20.20 5.26 -2.27
N ALA A 185 21.46 5.48 -2.65
CA ALA A 185 22.33 4.48 -3.27
C ALA A 185 22.30 3.12 -2.52
N ALA A 186 21.88 3.12 -1.25
CA ALA A 186 21.51 1.97 -0.44
C ALA A 186 20.54 0.96 -1.10
N ALA A 187 19.55 1.38 -1.89
CA ALA A 187 18.65 0.45 -2.58
C ALA A 187 19.37 -0.36 -3.68
N CYS A 188 20.38 0.23 -4.32
CA CYS A 188 21.27 -0.46 -5.24
C CYS A 188 22.28 -1.36 -4.49
N VAL A 189 22.82 -0.90 -3.36
CA VAL A 189 23.76 -1.70 -2.53
C VAL A 189 23.05 -2.87 -1.84
N ALA A 190 21.75 -2.76 -1.52
CA ALA A 190 20.95 -3.84 -0.97
C ALA A 190 20.79 -5.04 -1.93
N ARG A 191 20.89 -4.81 -3.26
CA ARG A 191 20.95 -5.88 -4.26
C ARG A 191 22.30 -6.61 -4.29
N MET A 192 23.34 -6.05 -3.65
CA MET A 192 24.64 -6.70 -3.45
C MET A 192 24.76 -7.44 -2.11
N LEU A 193 23.75 -7.35 -1.25
CA LEU A 193 23.66 -8.12 -0.01
C LEU A 193 23.07 -9.52 -0.30
N SER A 194 23.48 -10.53 0.47
CA SER A 194 22.86 -11.85 0.39
C SER A 194 21.35 -11.75 0.68
N PRO A 195 20.50 -12.63 0.10
CA PRO A 195 19.07 -12.63 0.40
C PRO A 195 18.75 -12.65 1.90
N TRP A 196 19.60 -13.32 2.68
CA TRP A 196 19.54 -13.36 4.14
C TRP A 196 19.79 -11.99 4.78
N ALA A 197 20.84 -11.29 4.39
CA ALA A 197 21.13 -9.95 4.93
C ALA A 197 20.04 -8.94 4.52
N SER A 198 19.53 -9.02 3.29
CA SER A 198 18.41 -8.19 2.84
C SER A 198 17.14 -8.46 3.67
N ASN A 199 16.80 -9.74 3.90
CA ASN A 199 15.64 -10.11 4.71
C ASN A 199 15.79 -9.75 6.18
N ALA A 200 17.00 -9.82 6.74
CA ALA A 200 17.25 -9.39 8.11
C ALA A 200 17.03 -7.88 8.27
N ILE A 201 17.53 -7.06 7.34
CA ILE A 201 17.28 -5.61 7.33
C ILE A 201 15.77 -5.32 7.23
N ARG A 202 15.06 -6.03 6.34
CA ARG A 202 13.60 -5.91 6.20
C ARG A 202 12.87 -6.28 7.49
N LEU A 203 13.30 -7.35 8.16
CA LEU A 203 12.70 -7.84 9.40
C LEU A 203 12.81 -6.79 10.52
N PHE A 204 14.00 -6.22 10.73
CA PHE A 204 14.17 -5.16 11.73
C PHE A 204 13.48 -3.84 11.35
N SER A 205 13.17 -3.65 10.07
CA SER A 205 12.40 -2.50 9.57
C SER A 205 10.88 -2.75 9.59
N ASP A 206 10.43 -3.97 9.86
CA ASP A 206 9.02 -4.34 9.91
C ASP A 206 8.30 -3.60 11.05
N ILE A 207 7.10 -3.10 10.77
CA ILE A 207 6.36 -2.27 11.71
C ILE A 207 6.00 -3.02 13.00
N GLY A 208 5.92 -4.36 12.96
CA GLY A 208 5.68 -5.19 14.14
C GLY A 208 6.90 -5.37 15.04
N MET A 209 8.10 -5.06 14.56
CA MET A 209 9.36 -5.20 15.32
C MET A 209 9.97 -3.87 15.77
N ARG A 210 9.50 -2.76 15.20
CA ARG A 210 10.04 -1.43 15.47
C ARG A 210 9.47 -0.82 16.75
N ASN A 211 10.34 -0.21 17.55
CA ASN A 211 9.96 0.48 18.78
C ASN A 211 9.40 1.89 18.56
N ASP A 212 9.57 2.46 17.36
CA ASP A 212 9.07 3.79 17.00
C ASP A 212 7.75 3.76 16.20
N ALA A 213 7.13 2.59 16.11
CA ALA A 213 5.77 2.44 15.59
C ALA A 213 4.75 2.80 16.68
N VAL A 214 3.86 3.74 16.38
CA VAL A 214 2.86 4.25 17.34
C VAL A 214 1.45 4.12 16.77
N LYS A 215 0.49 3.73 17.62
CA LYS A 215 -0.92 3.74 17.25
C LYS A 215 -1.40 5.19 17.09
N VAL A 216 -1.98 5.50 15.94
CA VAL A 216 -2.51 6.83 15.63
C VAL A 216 -3.99 6.71 15.27
N PRO A 217 -4.87 7.47 15.93
CA PRO A 217 -6.30 7.44 15.65
C PRO A 217 -6.59 8.13 14.30
N VAL A 218 -7.63 7.67 13.60
CA VAL A 218 -7.90 8.04 12.19
C VAL A 218 -8.18 9.53 12.03
N GLU A 219 -8.74 10.16 13.06
CA GLU A 219 -9.11 11.56 13.10
C GLU A 219 -7.91 12.48 12.83
N LYS A 220 -6.69 12.07 13.19
CA LYS A 220 -5.50 12.88 12.89
C LYS A 220 -5.27 13.05 11.38
N PHE A 221 -5.67 12.07 10.57
CA PHE A 221 -5.55 12.11 9.11
C PHE A 221 -6.68 12.88 8.43
N LEU A 222 -7.75 13.22 9.16
CA LEU A 222 -8.93 13.92 8.65
C LEU A 222 -8.90 15.43 8.97
N ALA A 223 -7.93 15.87 9.77
CA ALA A 223 -7.88 17.21 10.39
C ALA A 223 -7.06 18.24 9.60
N LYS A 224 -6.72 17.99 8.33
CA LYS A 224 -5.94 18.93 7.50
C LYS A 224 -6.75 19.42 6.31
N GLU A 225 -7.78 20.21 6.58
CA GLU A 225 -8.28 21.23 5.65
C GLU A 225 -8.86 22.36 6.51
N SER A 226 -8.04 23.38 6.79
CA SER A 226 -8.46 24.70 7.24
C SER A 226 -7.50 25.74 6.69
#